data_AF-A0A9N9DLP5-F1
#
_entry.id   AF-A0A9N9DLP5-F1
#
_cell.length_a   1.000
_cell.length_b   1.000
_cell.length_c   1.000
_cell.angle_alpha   90.00
_cell.angle_beta   90.00
_cell.angle_gamma   90.00
#
_symmetry.space_group_name_H-M   'P 1'
#
loop_
_entity.id
_entity.type
_entity.pdbx_description
1 polymer ?
#
loop_
_entity_poly.entity_id
_entity_poly.type
_entity_poly.pdbx_seq_one_letter_code
_entity_poly.pdbx_strand_id
1 'polypeptide(L)'
;MQIVEKRHAQLSNYEVLALLRELDEKQKEQARINPQIKFAENLKTIQFEVIQNLKSPQSPAKTQTPEQIESILFELKKYNLTKSEKLQIINLRPQSIAELELIIEDCEDRFPMETLREMIYLIGTNLPMPGKVVRRLESGNEPLEDDEVLTFIHYEADPMEQ
;
A
#
# COMPACT_ATOMS: atom_id res chain seq x y z
N MET A 1 -28.63 -7.11 -19.30
CA MET A 1 -27.73 -7.37 -18.16
C MET A 1 -28.34 -6.71 -16.94
N GLN A 2 -28.47 -7.42 -15.82
CA GLN A 2 -28.99 -6.88 -14.55
C GLN A 2 -27.92 -7.07 -13.47
N ILE A 3 -27.83 -6.12 -12.55
CA ILE A 3 -26.86 -6.15 -11.44
C ILE A 3 -27.47 -7.01 -10.33
N VAL A 4 -26.86 -8.18 -10.08
CA VAL A 4 -27.28 -9.09 -8.98
C VAL A 4 -26.81 -8.54 -7.64
N GLU A 5 -25.53 -8.17 -7.55
CA GLU A 5 -24.91 -7.60 -6.36
C GLU A 5 -24.12 -6.34 -6.71
N LYS A 6 -24.41 -5.24 -6.02
CA LYS A 6 -23.73 -3.95 -6.28
C LYS A 6 -22.28 -3.93 -5.78
N ARG A 7 -21.97 -4.67 -4.72
CA ARG A 7 -20.66 -4.69 -4.04
C ARG A 7 -20.35 -6.12 -3.62
N HIS A 8 -19.79 -6.89 -4.55
CA HIS A 8 -19.48 -8.30 -4.32
C HIS A 8 -18.22 -8.47 -3.46
N ALA A 9 -17.17 -7.69 -3.76
CA ALA A 9 -15.89 -7.77 -3.06
C ALA A 9 -15.23 -6.39 -2.96
N GLN A 10 -14.28 -6.28 -2.03
CA GLN A 10 -13.34 -5.17 -1.95
C GLN A 10 -12.00 -5.67 -2.48
N LEU A 11 -11.39 -4.91 -3.39
CA LEU A 11 -10.10 -5.26 -3.99
C LEU A 11 -9.07 -4.20 -3.59
N SER A 12 -7.88 -4.66 -3.25
CA SER A 12 -6.71 -3.81 -3.00
C SER A 12 -6.15 -3.26 -4.31
N ASN A 13 -5.45 -2.13 -4.20
CA ASN A 13 -4.73 -1.53 -5.32
C ASN A 13 -3.72 -2.50 -5.93
N TYR A 14 -3.12 -3.36 -5.10
CA TYR A 14 -2.23 -4.44 -5.55
C TYR A 14 -2.98 -5.47 -6.42
N GLU A 15 -4.10 -6.01 -5.95
CA GLU A 15 -4.89 -7.01 -6.72
C GLU A 15 -5.38 -6.44 -8.04
N VAL A 16 -5.85 -5.20 -8.05
CA VAL A 16 -6.26 -4.51 -9.28
C VAL A 16 -5.08 -4.36 -10.24
N LEU A 17 -3.91 -3.95 -9.74
CA LEU A 17 -2.71 -3.82 -10.56
C LEU A 17 -2.24 -5.16 -11.12
N ALA A 18 -2.27 -6.22 -10.32
CA ALA A 18 -1.89 -7.57 -10.73
C ALA A 18 -2.83 -8.09 -11.83
N LEU A 19 -4.15 -7.95 -11.63
CA LEU A 19 -5.16 -8.34 -12.61
C LEU A 19 -5.00 -7.59 -13.94
N LEU A 20 -4.82 -6.27 -13.88
CA LEU A 20 -4.70 -5.45 -15.09
C LEU A 20 -3.43 -5.80 -15.89
N ARG A 21 -2.32 -6.14 -15.21
CA ARG A 21 -1.09 -6.61 -15.87
C ARG A 21 -1.31 -7.95 -16.56
N GLU A 22 -1.96 -8.90 -15.89
CA GLU A 22 -2.28 -10.21 -16.47
C GLU A 22 -3.17 -10.07 -17.72
N LEU A 23 -4.18 -9.19 -17.66
CA LEU A 23 -5.04 -8.92 -18.80
C LEU A 23 -4.30 -8.26 -19.97
N ASP A 24 -3.42 -7.29 -19.70
CA ASP A 24 -2.60 -6.63 -20.72
C ASP A 24 -1.63 -7.62 -21.41
N GLU A 25 -1.01 -8.52 -20.64
CA GLU A 25 -0.15 -9.59 -21.18
C GLU A 25 -0.92 -10.57 -22.06
N LYS A 26 -2.10 -11.03 -21.61
CA LYS A 26 -2.99 -11.89 -22.41
C LYS A 26 -3.42 -11.22 -23.71
N GLN A 27 -3.76 -9.94 -23.68
CA GLN A 27 -4.14 -9.19 -24.89
C GLN A 27 -2.97 -9.08 -25.87
N LYS A 28 -1.75 -8.83 -25.37
CA LYS A 28 -0.53 -8.79 -26.20
C LYS A 28 -0.23 -10.14 -26.84
N GLU A 29 -0.41 -11.23 -26.11
CA GLU A 29 -0.25 -12.59 -26.64
C GLU A 29 -1.28 -12.89 -27.74
N GLN A 30 -2.55 -12.56 -27.51
CA GLN A 30 -3.61 -12.71 -28.51
C GLN A 30 -3.33 -11.89 -29.78
N ALA A 31 -2.82 -10.67 -29.64
CA ALA A 31 -2.43 -9.82 -30.77
C ALA A 31 -1.22 -10.37 -31.54
N ARG A 32 -0.31 -11.10 -30.87
CA ARG A 32 0.80 -11.80 -31.54
C ARG A 32 0.31 -13.00 -32.34
N ILE A 33 -0.64 -13.76 -31.81
CA ILE A 33 -1.23 -14.94 -32.47
C ILE A 33 -2.13 -14.52 -33.63
N ASN A 34 -2.94 -13.48 -33.45
CA ASN A 34 -3.86 -12.95 -34.46
C ASN A 34 -3.68 -11.43 -34.62
N PRO A 35 -2.87 -10.96 -35.58
CA PRO A 35 -2.62 -9.54 -35.78
C PRO A 35 -3.85 -8.70 -36.17
N GLN A 36 -4.95 -9.34 -36.59
CA GLN A 36 -6.20 -8.66 -36.95
C GLN A 36 -7.13 -8.44 -35.73
N ILE A 37 -6.81 -9.01 -34.57
CA ILE A 37 -7.61 -8.83 -33.37
C ILE A 37 -7.57 -7.37 -32.90
N LYS A 38 -8.75 -6.79 -32.68
CA LYS A 38 -8.88 -5.42 -32.19
C LYS A 38 -9.56 -5.44 -30.83
N PHE A 39 -8.91 -4.83 -29.84
CA PHE A 39 -9.52 -4.52 -28.55
C PHE A 39 -10.08 -3.10 -28.59
N ALA A 40 -11.17 -2.88 -27.87
CA ALA A 40 -11.82 -1.59 -27.81
C ALA A 40 -10.88 -0.50 -27.29
N GLU A 41 -10.85 0.66 -27.93
CA GLU A 41 -9.91 1.75 -27.60
C GLU A 41 -10.13 2.30 -26.19
N ASN A 42 -11.39 2.48 -25.80
CA ASN A 42 -11.76 2.90 -24.45
C ASN A 42 -11.23 1.95 -23.36
N LEU A 43 -11.27 0.63 -23.61
CA LEU A 43 -10.72 -0.35 -22.67
C LEU A 43 -9.20 -0.18 -22.53
N LYS A 44 -8.48 -0.03 -23.65
CA LYS A 44 -7.03 0.18 -23.63
C LYS A 44 -6.65 1.45 -22.88
N THR A 45 -7.38 2.54 -23.10
CA THR A 45 -7.14 3.82 -22.40
C THR A 45 -7.31 3.66 -20.90
N ILE A 46 -8.44 3.10 -20.45
CA ILE A 46 -8.71 2.90 -19.01
C ILE A 46 -7.66 1.97 -18.39
N GLN A 47 -7.31 0.86 -19.06
CA GLN A 47 -6.29 -0.05 -18.56
C GLN A 47 -4.94 0.64 -18.43
N PHE A 48 -4.53 1.40 -19.45
CA PHE A 48 -3.27 2.14 -19.44
C PHE A 48 -3.23 3.17 -18.31
N GLU A 49 -4.24 4.03 -18.21
CA GLU A 49 -4.30 5.09 -17.19
C GLU A 49 -4.30 4.53 -15.77
N VAL A 50 -5.10 3.50 -15.50
CA VAL A 50 -5.15 2.87 -14.17
C VAL A 50 -3.83 2.18 -13.84
N ILE A 51 -3.22 1.46 -14.78
CA ILE A 51 -1.90 0.84 -14.58
C ILE A 51 -0.85 1.92 -14.30
N GLN A 52 -0.84 3.04 -15.04
CA GLN A 52 0.10 4.13 -14.81
C GLN A 52 -0.08 4.75 -13.42
N ASN A 53 -1.33 5.03 -13.02
CA ASN A 53 -1.63 5.57 -11.71
C ASN A 53 -1.17 4.64 -10.56
N LEU A 54 -1.45 3.34 -10.67
CA LEU A 54 -1.06 2.35 -9.65
C LEU A 54 0.43 1.99 -9.69
N LYS A 55 1.15 2.30 -10.79
CA LYS A 55 2.61 2.18 -10.90
C LYS A 55 3.34 3.47 -10.50
N SER A 56 2.62 4.53 -10.13
CA SER A 56 3.22 5.80 -9.74
C SER A 56 4.18 5.61 -8.56
N PRO A 57 5.28 6.37 -8.45
CA PRO A 57 6.23 6.26 -7.34
C PRO A 57 5.58 6.40 -5.96
N GLN A 58 4.49 7.16 -5.85
CA GLN A 58 3.75 7.37 -4.61
C GLN A 58 2.79 6.21 -4.28
N SER A 59 2.53 5.29 -5.21
CA SER A 59 1.59 4.18 -4.98
C SER A 59 2.29 3.00 -4.30
N PRO A 60 1.82 2.57 -3.11
CA PRO A 60 2.38 1.40 -2.43
C PRO A 60 2.28 0.12 -3.27
N ALA A 61 1.23 0.00 -4.08
CA ALA A 61 0.92 -1.19 -4.89
C ALA A 61 2.04 -1.60 -5.86
N LYS A 62 2.91 -0.66 -6.26
CA LYS A 62 4.06 -0.95 -7.14
C LYS A 62 5.07 -1.90 -6.49
N THR A 63 5.25 -1.80 -5.18
CA THR A 63 6.35 -2.44 -4.44
C THR A 63 5.89 -3.59 -3.55
N GLN A 64 4.58 -3.72 -3.35
CA GLN A 64 3.99 -4.79 -2.54
C GLN A 64 4.12 -6.14 -3.23
N THR A 65 4.31 -7.17 -2.41
CA THR A 65 4.20 -8.57 -2.83
C THR A 65 3.00 -9.23 -2.12
N PRO A 66 2.45 -10.32 -2.67
CA PRO A 66 1.30 -10.97 -2.05
C PRO A 66 1.65 -11.55 -0.68
N GLU A 67 2.87 -12.05 -0.49
CA GLU A 67 3.34 -12.59 0.80
C GLU A 67 3.38 -11.50 1.88
N GLN A 68 3.81 -10.28 1.51
CA GLN A 68 3.81 -9.14 2.43
C GLN A 68 2.40 -8.74 2.86
N ILE A 69 1.44 -8.75 1.92
CA ILE A 69 0.04 -8.43 2.18
C ILE A 69 -0.59 -9.50 3.08
N GLU A 70 -0.32 -10.78 2.85
CA GLU A 70 -0.79 -11.86 3.71
C GLU A 70 -0.21 -11.77 5.13
N SER A 71 1.10 -11.48 5.25
CA SER A 71 1.78 -11.33 6.53
C SER A 71 1.17 -10.21 7.36
N ILE A 72 1.02 -9.01 6.78
CA ILE A 72 0.43 -7.88 7.51
C ILE A 72 -1.05 -8.14 7.83
N LEU A 73 -1.82 -8.77 6.95
CA LEU A 73 -3.21 -9.13 7.24
C LEU A 73 -3.31 -10.12 8.40
N PHE A 74 -2.37 -11.05 8.52
CA PHE A 74 -2.29 -11.99 9.64
C PHE A 74 -2.00 -11.25 10.96
N GLU A 75 -0.99 -10.38 10.97
CA GLU A 75 -0.63 -9.60 12.15
C GLU A 75 -1.74 -8.62 12.58
N LEU A 76 -2.41 -7.98 11.63
CA LEU A 76 -3.53 -7.06 11.89
C LEU A 76 -4.79 -7.77 12.39
N LYS A 77 -4.84 -9.11 12.46
CA LYS A 77 -5.98 -9.83 13.08
C LYS A 77 -6.08 -9.59 14.58
N LYS A 78 -4.96 -9.33 15.26
CA LYS A 78 -4.95 -9.07 16.70
C LYS A 78 -5.60 -7.73 17.06
N TYR A 79 -5.69 -6.82 16.09
CA TYR A 79 -6.36 -5.54 16.24
C TYR A 79 -7.79 -5.62 15.72
N ASN A 80 -8.72 -5.00 16.45
CA ASN A 80 -10.13 -4.94 16.07
C ASN A 80 -10.38 -3.89 14.96
N LEU A 81 -9.74 -4.09 13.81
CA LEU A 81 -9.85 -3.24 12.64
C LEU A 81 -10.93 -3.77 11.69
N THR A 82 -11.70 -2.88 11.09
CA THR A 82 -12.70 -3.21 10.07
C THR A 82 -12.02 -3.67 8.77
N LYS A 83 -12.77 -4.35 7.89
CA LYS A 83 -12.24 -4.77 6.58
C LYS A 83 -11.79 -3.56 5.73
N SER A 84 -12.52 -2.45 5.81
CA SER A 84 -12.19 -1.23 5.08
C SER A 84 -10.92 -0.56 5.62
N GLU A 85 -10.73 -0.52 6.94
CA GLU A 85 -9.50 0.01 7.56
C GLU A 85 -8.28 -0.81 7.15
N LYS A 86 -8.38 -2.15 7.21
CA LYS A 86 -7.30 -3.05 6.75
C LYS A 86 -6.96 -2.81 5.28
N LEU A 87 -7.98 -2.65 4.44
CA LEU A 87 -7.80 -2.36 3.03
C LEU A 87 -7.12 -1.01 2.80
N GLN A 88 -7.52 0.04 3.54
CA GLN A 88 -6.89 1.35 3.46
C GLN A 88 -5.45 1.33 3.94
N ILE A 89 -5.13 0.61 5.01
CA ILE A 89 -3.75 0.41 5.49
C ILE A 89 -2.89 -0.23 4.39
N ILE A 90 -3.40 -1.24 3.69
CA ILE A 90 -2.67 -1.87 2.56
C ILE A 90 -2.49 -0.87 1.41
N ASN A 91 -3.55 -0.13 1.05
CA ASN A 91 -3.54 0.75 -0.11
C ASN A 91 -2.72 2.03 0.07
N LEU A 92 -2.67 2.56 1.30
CA LEU A 92 -2.03 3.83 1.63
C LEU A 92 -0.67 3.64 2.31
N ARG A 93 -0.47 2.51 3.01
CA ARG A 93 0.76 2.18 3.75
C ARG A 93 1.18 3.33 4.69
N PRO A 94 0.39 3.58 5.76
CA PRO A 94 0.61 4.71 6.64
C PRO A 94 1.97 4.63 7.34
N GLN A 95 2.61 5.78 7.48
CA GLN A 95 3.98 5.93 7.97
C GLN A 95 4.05 6.62 9.34
N SER A 96 3.03 7.41 9.66
CA SER A 96 2.93 8.17 10.90
C SER A 96 1.64 7.82 11.64
N ILE A 97 1.62 8.09 12.95
CA ILE A 97 0.40 7.93 13.76
C ILE A 97 -0.72 8.83 13.23
N ALA A 98 -0.39 10.07 12.82
CA ALA A 98 -1.35 10.99 12.22
C ALA A 98 -2.02 10.41 10.96
N GLU A 99 -1.27 9.73 10.09
CA GLU A 99 -1.86 9.05 8.92
C GLU A 99 -2.77 7.89 9.33
N LEU A 100 -2.42 7.17 10.40
CA LEU A 100 -3.23 6.07 10.90
C LEU A 100 -4.54 6.56 11.55
N GLU A 101 -4.50 7.69 12.26
CA GLU A 101 -5.68 8.38 12.80
C GLU A 101 -6.63 8.87 11.71
N LEU A 102 -6.11 9.24 10.53
CA LEU A 102 -6.94 9.58 9.37
C LEU A 102 -7.61 8.36 8.71
N ILE A 103 -7.11 7.14 8.96
CA ILE A 103 -7.63 5.89 8.41
C ILE A 103 -8.62 5.22 9.38
N ILE A 104 -8.34 5.25 10.68
CA ILE A 104 -9.13 4.57 11.70
C ILE A 104 -10.14 5.55 12.30
N GLU A 105 -11.43 5.24 12.18
CA GLU A 105 -12.49 6.01 12.85
C GLU A 105 -12.43 5.84 14.37
N ASP A 106 -12.63 6.94 15.10
CA ASP A 106 -12.57 7.02 16.57
C ASP A 106 -11.29 6.39 17.14
N CYS A 107 -10.15 6.69 16.50
CA CYS A 107 -8.85 6.06 16.77
C CYS A 107 -8.43 6.18 18.26
N GLU A 108 -8.57 7.38 18.85
CA GLU A 108 -8.18 7.68 20.23
C GLU A 108 -8.97 6.87 21.27
N ASP A 109 -10.25 6.60 20.99
CA ASP A 109 -11.12 5.82 21.88
C ASP A 109 -10.89 4.31 21.74
N ARG A 110 -10.47 3.85 20.56
CA ARG A 110 -10.31 2.43 20.26
C ARG A 110 -8.94 1.87 20.60
N PHE A 111 -7.89 2.67 20.45
CA PHE A 111 -6.51 2.19 20.58
C PHE A 111 -5.67 3.17 21.41
N PRO A 112 -4.98 2.68 22.45
CA PRO A 112 -4.03 3.51 23.17
C PRO A 112 -2.82 3.82 22.28
N MET A 113 -2.17 4.94 22.54
CA MET A 113 -1.02 5.43 21.76
C MET A 113 0.09 4.38 21.57
N GLU A 114 0.33 3.55 22.57
CA GLU A 114 1.33 2.48 22.48
C GLU A 114 0.98 1.42 21.44
N THR A 115 -0.30 1.06 21.34
CA THR A 115 -0.78 0.14 20.31
C THR A 115 -0.65 0.74 18.91
N LEU A 116 -0.88 2.04 18.75
CA LEU A 116 -0.70 2.72 17.46
C LEU A 116 0.77 2.73 17.03
N ARG A 117 1.70 2.94 17.96
CA ARG A 117 3.15 2.82 17.69
C ARG A 117 3.52 1.41 17.24
N GLU A 118 3.01 0.39 17.91
CA GLU A 118 3.20 -1.00 17.47
C GLU A 118 2.64 -1.24 16.07
N MET A 119 1.44 -0.74 15.75
CA MET A 119 0.84 -0.91 14.43
C MET A 119 1.74 -0.31 13.33
N ILE A 120 2.22 0.93 13.53
CA ILE A 120 3.12 1.58 12.58
C ILE A 120 4.40 0.78 12.40
N TYR A 121 4.97 0.26 13.49
CA TYR A 121 6.16 -0.58 13.42
C TYR A 121 5.93 -1.87 12.61
N LEU A 122 4.79 -2.54 12.82
CA LEU A 122 4.42 -3.77 12.11
C LEU A 122 4.20 -3.49 10.61
N ILE A 123 3.50 -2.40 10.29
CA ILE A 123 3.26 -1.95 8.91
C ILE A 123 4.59 -1.66 8.23
N GLY A 124 5.49 -0.92 8.89
CA GLY A 124 6.80 -0.59 8.34
C GLY A 124 7.70 -1.81 8.11
N THR A 125 7.60 -2.82 8.96
CA THR A 125 8.39 -4.06 8.87
C THR A 125 7.87 -4.98 7.77
N ASN A 126 6.55 -5.14 7.66
CA ASN A 126 5.93 -6.06 6.69
C ASN A 126 5.70 -5.43 5.30
N LEU A 127 5.52 -4.11 5.23
CA LEU A 127 5.32 -3.36 3.99
C LEU A 127 6.47 -2.36 3.78
N PRO A 128 7.72 -2.84 3.54
CA PRO A 128 8.88 -1.97 3.41
C PRO A 128 8.74 -1.05 2.20
N MET A 129 9.03 0.24 2.39
CA MET A 129 9.10 1.22 1.30
C MET A 129 10.55 1.33 0.82
N PRO A 130 10.81 1.21 -0.49
CA PRO A 130 12.16 1.39 -1.01
C PRO A 130 12.73 2.75 -0.59
N GLY A 131 13.86 2.75 0.10
CA GLY A 131 14.52 3.97 0.59
C GLY A 131 14.08 4.45 1.98
N LYS A 132 13.21 3.73 2.69
CA LYS A 132 12.84 4.03 4.08
C LYS A 132 13.07 2.82 4.98
N VAL A 133 13.83 3.02 6.06
CA VAL A 133 14.12 1.98 7.07
C VAL A 133 13.30 2.28 8.33
N VAL A 134 12.60 1.26 8.84
CA VAL A 134 11.85 1.35 10.10
C VAL A 134 12.76 0.84 11.22
N ARG A 135 13.13 1.69 12.17
CA ARG A 135 13.86 1.29 13.38
C ARG A 135 12.92 1.29 14.59
N ARG A 136 13.08 0.29 15.45
CA ARG A 136 12.49 0.30 16.79
C ARG A 136 13.34 1.25 17.63
N LEU A 137 12.75 2.30 18.22
CA LEU A 137 13.43 3.09 19.24
C LEU A 137 13.60 2.18 20.47
N GLU A 138 14.75 1.53 20.59
CA GLU A 138 15.08 0.81 21.81
C GLU A 138 15.54 1.82 22.86
N SER A 139 14.67 2.05 23.84
CA SER A 139 15.00 2.49 25.20
C SER A 139 15.58 3.90 25.34
N GLY A 140 14.77 4.78 25.94
CA GLY A 140 15.02 6.21 26.11
C GLY A 140 16.40 6.60 26.63
N ASN A 141 17.09 7.44 25.84
CA ASN A 141 17.80 8.61 26.34
C ASN A 141 18.23 9.53 25.16
N GLU A 142 17.29 10.13 24.45
CA GLU A 142 17.58 11.29 23.58
C GLU A 142 16.56 12.39 23.90
N PRO A 143 17.00 13.65 24.11
CA PRO A 143 16.13 14.72 24.55
C PRO A 143 15.14 15.06 23.44
N LEU A 144 13.85 14.99 23.76
CA LEU A 144 12.76 15.41 22.91
C LEU A 144 12.82 16.94 22.77
N GLU A 145 13.29 17.44 21.63
CA GLU A 145 12.93 18.79 21.18
C GLU A 145 11.60 18.69 20.41
N ASP A 146 10.71 19.64 20.71
CA ASP A 146 9.24 19.60 20.57
C ASP A 146 8.63 19.46 19.15
N ASP A 147 9.29 18.81 18.17
CA ASP A 147 8.74 18.63 16.80
C ASP A 147 9.05 17.27 16.13
N GLU A 148 9.36 16.21 16.89
CA GLU A 148 9.70 14.89 16.32
C GLU A 148 8.48 14.04 15.94
N VAL A 149 8.00 14.26 14.71
CA VAL A 149 7.37 13.24 13.86
C VAL A 149 8.25 11.98 13.89
N LEU A 150 7.68 10.78 14.03
CA LEU A 150 8.37 9.49 13.75
C LEU A 150 9.31 9.64 12.55
N THR A 151 10.59 9.88 12.82
CA THR A 151 11.53 10.35 11.81
C THR A 151 12.01 9.14 11.04
N PHE A 152 11.48 8.97 9.83
CA PHE A 152 12.13 8.18 8.80
C PHE A 152 13.45 8.88 8.47
N ILE A 153 14.58 8.30 8.86
CA ILE A 153 15.89 8.82 8.49
C ILE A 153 16.01 8.71 6.97
N HIS A 154 15.90 9.84 6.28
CA HIS A 154 16.40 10.02 4.93
C HIS A 154 17.93 10.07 5.03
N TYR A 155 18.64 9.21 4.30
CA TYR A 155 19.99 9.54 3.90
C TYR A 155 19.91 10.31 2.58
N GLU A 156 20.55 11.47 2.53
CA GLU A 156 21.02 12.01 1.25
C GLU A 156 21.92 10.94 0.62
N ALA A 157 21.71 10.67 -0.67
CA ALA A 157 22.73 9.99 -1.44
C ALA A 157 23.95 10.91 -1.42
N ASP A 158 24.94 10.56 -0.61
CA ASP A 158 26.16 11.34 -0.47
C ASP A 158 26.79 11.49 -1.87
N PRO A 159 26.96 12.72 -2.38
CA PRO A 159 27.60 12.93 -3.66
C PRO A 159 29.09 13.12 -3.43
N MET A 160 29.89 12.06 -3.34
CA MET A 160 31.34 12.20 -3.46
C MET A 160 32.04 11.01 -4.15
N GLU A 161 32.41 11.28 -5.41
CA GLU A 161 33.74 11.09 -6.01
C GLU A 161 34.46 9.74 -5.84
N GLN A 162 34.51 8.97 -6.93
CA GLN A 162 35.69 8.91 -7.83
C GLN A 162 35.27 8.48 -9.25
#